data_AF-A0A2X4WER4-F1
#
_entry.id   AF-A0A2X4WER4-F1
#
_cell.length_a   1.000
_cell.length_b   1.000
_cell.length_c   1.000
_cell.angle_alpha   90.00
_cell.angle_beta   90.00
_cell.angle_gamma   90.00
#
_symmetry.space_group_name_H-M   'P 1'
#
loop_
_entity.id
_entity.type
_entity.pdbx_description
1 polymer ?
#
loop_
_entity_poly.entity_id
_entity_poly.type
_entity_poly.pdbx_seq_one_letter_code
_entity_poly.pdbx_strand_id
1 'polypeptide(L)'
;MLSKFKRNKHQQHLAQLPKISQSVDDVDFFYTPATFRETLLEKIASATQRICIVALYLEQDDGGKGILDALYAAKRQRPELDVRVLVDWHRAQRGRIGAAASNTNADWYCRLAQENPTSKSRFTAYD
;
A
#
# COMPACT_ATOMS: atom_id res chain seq x y z
N MET A 1 -26.36 3.01 -46.65
CA MET A 1 -25.42 2.41 -45.68
C MET A 1 -24.76 3.55 -44.91
N LEU A 2 -25.15 3.75 -43.64
CA LEU A 2 -24.54 4.79 -42.79
C LEU A 2 -23.07 4.43 -42.58
N SER A 3 -22.18 5.35 -42.96
CA SER A 3 -20.74 5.20 -42.89
C SER A 3 -20.35 4.85 -41.46
N LYS A 4 -19.45 3.87 -41.31
CA LYS A 4 -18.82 3.53 -40.03
C LYS A 4 -18.27 4.83 -39.44
N PHE A 5 -18.94 5.33 -38.40
CA PHE A 5 -18.52 6.51 -37.65
C PHE A 5 -17.01 6.40 -37.40
N LYS A 6 -16.23 7.33 -37.99
CA LYS A 6 -14.84 7.52 -37.60
C LYS A 6 -14.86 7.76 -36.10
N ARG A 7 -14.45 6.76 -35.31
CA ARG A 7 -14.27 6.88 -33.87
C ARG A 7 -13.53 8.19 -33.60
N ASN A 8 -14.04 8.99 -32.67
CA ASN A 8 -13.37 10.21 -32.24
C ASN A 8 -11.95 9.87 -31.76
N LYS A 9 -11.00 10.80 -31.91
CA LYS A 9 -9.57 10.57 -31.63
C LYS A 9 -9.32 9.92 -30.25
N HIS A 10 -10.06 10.31 -29.22
CA HIS A 10 -9.96 9.72 -27.88
C HIS A 10 -10.36 8.24 -27.84
N GLN A 11 -11.38 7.81 -28.59
CA GLN A 11 -11.80 6.41 -28.66
C GLN A 11 -10.76 5.54 -29.38
N GLN A 12 -10.05 6.10 -30.36
CA GLN A 12 -8.95 5.42 -31.03
C GLN A 12 -7.78 5.19 -30.07
N HIS A 13 -7.41 6.20 -29.28
CA HIS A 13 -6.37 6.07 -28.26
C HIS A 13 -6.73 5.04 -27.19
N LEU A 14 -7.97 5.05 -26.67
CA LEU A 14 -8.44 4.05 -25.70
C LEU A 14 -8.40 2.62 -26.26
N ALA A 15 -8.75 2.45 -27.54
CA ALA A 15 -8.70 1.13 -28.18
C ALA A 15 -7.27 0.57 -28.28
N GLN A 16 -6.27 1.46 -28.43
CA GLN A 16 -4.85 1.09 -28.58
C GLN A 16 -4.15 0.80 -27.25
N LEU A 17 -4.75 1.13 -26.10
CA LEU A 17 -4.16 0.78 -24.81
C LEU A 17 -4.00 -0.75 -24.69
N PRO A 18 -2.84 -1.24 -24.24
CA PRO A 18 -2.66 -2.65 -23.92
C PRO A 18 -3.62 -3.06 -22.81
N LYS A 19 -4.13 -4.30 -22.88
CA LYS A 19 -5.16 -4.81 -21.96
C LYS A 19 -4.73 -6.16 -21.41
N ILE A 20 -5.09 -6.41 -20.17
CA ILE A 20 -4.97 -7.70 -19.51
C ILE A 20 -6.39 -8.23 -19.35
N SER A 21 -6.63 -9.47 -19.77
CA SER A 21 -7.93 -10.12 -19.58
C SER A 21 -8.16 -10.39 -18.10
N GLN A 22 -9.38 -10.15 -17.60
CA GLN A 22 -9.75 -10.33 -16.19
C GLN A 22 -11.10 -11.03 -16.11
N SER A 23 -11.29 -11.96 -15.17
CA SER A 23 -12.61 -12.51 -14.85
C SER A 23 -13.36 -11.56 -13.94
N VAL A 24 -14.70 -11.56 -14.01
CA VAL A 24 -15.53 -10.86 -13.03
C VAL A 24 -15.43 -11.49 -11.64
N ASP A 25 -15.14 -12.80 -11.58
CA ASP A 25 -14.96 -13.54 -10.33
C ASP A 25 -13.67 -13.18 -9.59
N ASP A 26 -12.73 -12.50 -10.27
CA ASP A 26 -11.45 -12.05 -9.71
C ASP A 26 -11.50 -10.59 -9.21
N VAL A 27 -12.69 -9.97 -9.19
CA VAL A 27 -12.86 -8.54 -8.84
C VAL A 27 -13.87 -8.38 -7.70
N ASP A 28 -13.36 -7.97 -6.54
CA ASP A 28 -14.17 -7.62 -5.38
C ASP A 28 -14.29 -6.09 -5.20
N PHE A 29 -15.47 -5.63 -4.79
CA PHE A 29 -15.73 -4.25 -4.41
C PHE A 29 -15.96 -4.14 -2.90
N PHE A 30 -15.09 -3.41 -2.21
CA PHE A 30 -15.27 -3.10 -0.78
C PHE A 30 -15.95 -1.75 -0.61
N TYR A 31 -17.16 -1.77 -0.04
CA TYR A 31 -17.99 -0.58 0.10
C TYR A 31 -17.83 0.14 1.45
N THR A 32 -17.03 -0.42 2.38
CA THR A 32 -16.80 0.19 3.68
C THR A 32 -15.32 0.17 4.07
N PRO A 33 -14.85 1.16 4.86
CA PRO A 33 -13.50 1.15 5.41
C PRO A 33 -13.21 -0.07 6.30
N ALA A 34 -14.21 -0.59 7.01
CA ALA A 34 -14.07 -1.75 7.86
C ALA A 34 -13.75 -3.01 7.04
N THR A 35 -14.53 -3.28 5.99
CA THR A 35 -14.29 -4.40 5.08
C THR A 35 -12.93 -4.28 4.41
N PHE A 36 -12.53 -3.08 3.96
CA PHE A 36 -11.21 -2.87 3.39
C PHE A 36 -10.09 -3.21 4.39
N ARG A 37 -10.21 -2.76 5.64
CA ARG A 37 -9.22 -3.03 6.70
C ARG A 37 -9.11 -4.53 6.99
N GLU A 38 -10.24 -5.21 7.18
CA GLU A 38 -10.28 -6.64 7.46
C GLU A 38 -9.63 -7.44 6.34
N THR A 39 -10.00 -7.18 5.09
CA THR A 39 -9.42 -7.85 3.92
C THR A 39 -7.92 -7.56 3.80
N LEU A 40 -7.48 -6.31 4.01
CA LEU A 40 -6.07 -5.96 3.94
C LEU A 40 -5.24 -6.74 4.98
N LEU A 41 -5.74 -6.84 6.22
CA LEU A 41 -5.07 -7.59 7.28
C LEU A 41 -5.02 -9.10 6.96
N GLU A 42 -6.09 -9.66 6.42
CA GLU A 42 -6.13 -11.06 5.97
C GLU A 42 -5.12 -11.33 4.84
N LYS A 43 -5.05 -10.44 3.84
CA LYS A 43 -4.08 -10.55 2.73
C LYS A 43 -2.63 -10.42 3.23
N ILE A 44 -2.36 -9.57 4.22
CA ILE A 44 -1.04 -9.47 4.87
C ILE A 44 -0.70 -10.79 5.58
N ALA A 45 -1.62 -11.34 6.38
CA ALA A 45 -1.38 -12.57 7.14
C ALA A 45 -1.17 -13.80 6.24
N SER A 46 -1.88 -13.87 5.12
CA SER A 46 -1.83 -15.00 4.17
C SER A 46 -0.70 -14.89 3.14
N ALA A 47 -0.04 -13.75 3.00
CA ALA A 47 1.02 -13.56 2.00
C ALA A 47 2.20 -14.52 2.22
N THR A 48 2.64 -15.17 1.15
CA THR A 48 3.70 -16.19 1.18
C THR A 48 5.01 -15.76 0.52
N GLN A 49 4.98 -14.77 -0.38
CA GLN A 49 6.15 -14.39 -1.18
C GLN A 49 6.52 -12.92 -1.05
N ARG A 50 5.55 -12.02 -1.27
CA ARG A 50 5.79 -10.57 -1.26
C ARG A 50 4.58 -9.79 -0.77
N ILE A 51 4.86 -8.68 -0.10
CA ILE A 51 3.90 -7.61 0.20
C ILE A 51 4.52 -6.29 -0.27
N CYS A 52 3.81 -5.58 -1.14
CA CYS A 52 4.19 -4.24 -1.58
C CYS A 52 3.04 -3.29 -1.29
N ILE A 53 3.26 -2.31 -0.41
CA ILE A 53 2.30 -1.26 -0.11
C ILE A 53 2.87 0.06 -0.62
N VAL A 54 2.12 0.73 -1.47
CA VAL A 54 2.40 2.09 -1.92
C VAL A 54 1.26 2.97 -1.40
N ALA A 55 1.58 3.89 -0.51
CA ALA A 55 0.60 4.75 0.14
C ALA A 55 1.17 6.17 0.29
N LEU A 56 0.31 7.17 0.48
CA LEU A 56 0.79 8.53 0.75
C LEU A 56 1.57 8.58 2.08
N TYR A 57 1.05 7.94 3.13
CA TYR A 57 1.70 7.78 4.44
C TYR A 57 1.01 6.69 5.26
N LEU A 58 1.69 6.19 6.30
CA LEU A 58 1.09 5.48 7.43
C LEU A 58 1.23 6.38 8.66
N GLU A 59 0.13 6.69 9.32
CA GLU A 59 0.15 7.57 10.49
C GLU A 59 0.39 6.76 11.76
N GLN A 60 1.01 7.36 12.78
CA GLN A 60 1.15 6.75 14.12
C GLN A 60 -0.20 6.73 14.88
N ASP A 61 -1.25 6.20 14.26
CA ASP A 61 -2.58 5.99 14.81
C ASP A 61 -2.94 4.49 14.81
N ASP A 62 -4.17 4.15 15.18
CA ASP A 62 -4.61 2.76 15.29
C ASP A 62 -4.61 2.05 13.93
N GLY A 63 -4.84 2.80 12.84
CA GLY A 63 -4.81 2.26 11.48
C GLY A 63 -3.39 1.91 11.07
N GLY A 64 -2.47 2.87 11.15
CA GLY A 64 -1.08 2.64 10.76
C GLY A 64 -0.38 1.62 11.64
N LYS A 65 -0.59 1.65 12.97
CA LYS A 65 -0.07 0.64 13.90
C LYS A 65 -0.57 -0.76 13.53
N GLY A 66 -1.89 -0.91 13.31
CA GLY A 66 -2.47 -2.19 12.94
C GLY A 66 -1.86 -2.77 11.66
N ILE A 67 -1.59 -1.94 10.65
CA ILE A 67 -0.92 -2.40 9.42
C ILE A 67 0.53 -2.79 9.66
N LEU A 68 1.34 -1.94 10.32
CA LEU A 68 2.75 -2.25 10.58
C LEU A 68 2.92 -3.48 11.48
N ASP A 69 2.09 -3.63 12.51
CA ASP A 69 2.10 -4.79 13.40
C ASP A 69 1.81 -6.09 12.63
N ALA A 70 0.82 -6.06 11.73
CA ALA A 70 0.49 -7.20 10.88
C ALA A 70 1.64 -7.56 9.91
N LEU A 71 2.30 -6.55 9.32
CA LEU A 71 3.46 -6.76 8.46
C LEU A 71 4.63 -7.40 9.21
N TYR A 72 4.96 -6.89 10.40
CA TYR A 72 5.99 -7.49 11.24
C TYR A 72 5.62 -8.89 11.71
N ALA A 73 4.35 -9.14 12.05
CA ALA A 73 3.87 -10.48 12.41
C ALA A 73 4.03 -11.46 11.24
N ALA A 74 3.63 -11.07 10.03
CA ALA A 74 3.79 -11.88 8.82
C ALA A 74 5.28 -12.18 8.55
N LYS A 75 6.16 -11.17 8.68
CA LYS A 75 7.62 -11.32 8.49
C LYS A 75 8.28 -12.19 9.57
N ARG A 76 7.79 -12.15 10.82
CA ARG A 76 8.24 -13.07 11.89
C ARG A 76 7.82 -14.52 11.61
N GLN A 77 6.61 -14.73 11.10
CA GLN A 77 6.12 -16.05 10.71
C GLN A 77 6.85 -16.59 9.46
N ARG A 78 7.20 -15.71 8.52
CA ARG A 78 7.86 -16.03 7.25
C ARG A 78 9.07 -15.12 7.03
N PRO A 79 10.25 -15.45 7.58
CA PRO A 79 11.45 -14.61 7.48
C PRO A 79 11.87 -14.30 6.02
N GLU A 80 11.53 -15.15 5.07
CA GLU A 80 11.79 -15.02 3.64
C GLU A 80 10.85 -14.05 2.89
N LEU A 81 9.71 -13.67 3.49
CA LEU A 81 8.69 -12.81 2.86
C LEU A 81 9.27 -11.42 2.47
N ASP A 82 9.25 -11.02 1.21
CA ASP A 82 9.71 -9.68 0.79
C ASP A 82 8.65 -8.62 1.14
N VAL A 83 8.94 -7.74 2.09
CA VAL A 83 8.01 -6.68 2.53
C VAL A 83 8.60 -5.32 2.19
N ARG A 84 7.88 -4.57 1.35
CA ARG A 84 8.23 -3.20 0.94
C ARG A 84 7.05 -2.27 1.18
N VAL A 85 7.32 -1.20 1.92
CA VAL A 85 6.35 -0.11 2.16
C VAL A 85 6.97 1.17 1.63
N LEU A 86 6.36 1.73 0.59
CA LEU A 86 6.78 2.97 -0.05
C LEU A 86 5.78 4.06 0.33
N VAL A 87 6.29 5.14 0.91
CA VAL A 87 5.52 6.31 1.33
C VAL A 87 6.12 7.59 0.75
N ASP A 88 5.32 8.66 0.71
CA ASP A 88 5.81 9.96 0.27
C ASP A 88 6.82 10.53 1.30
N TRP A 89 8.01 10.86 0.80
CA TRP A 89 9.14 11.36 1.59
C TRP A 89 8.78 12.61 2.39
N HIS A 90 8.24 13.63 1.71
CA HIS A 90 7.91 14.91 2.32
C HIS A 90 6.76 14.80 3.33
N ARG A 91 5.81 13.90 3.11
CA ARG A 91 4.69 13.67 4.03
C ARG A 91 5.14 12.90 5.26
N ALA A 92 6.07 11.97 5.12
CA ALA A 92 6.59 11.18 6.24
C ALA A 92 7.41 12.01 7.23
N GLN A 93 8.08 13.07 6.76
CA GLN A 93 9.01 13.90 7.55
C GLN A 93 8.39 15.12 8.24
N ARG A 94 7.07 15.31 8.16
CA ARG A 94 6.42 16.42 8.85
C ARG A 94 5.26 15.95 9.70
N GLY A 95 5.06 16.63 10.83
CA GLY A 95 3.85 16.50 11.63
C GLY A 95 2.63 17.04 10.88
N ARG A 96 1.44 16.79 11.43
CA ARG A 96 0.22 17.44 10.94
C ARG A 96 0.33 18.95 11.12
N ILE A 97 -0.09 19.70 10.10
CA ILE A 97 -0.11 21.16 10.16
C ILE A 97 -0.99 21.59 11.35
N GLY A 98 -0.45 22.41 12.25
CA GLY A 98 -1.14 22.86 13.46
C GLY A 98 -1.04 21.94 14.67
N ALA A 99 -0.41 20.78 14.57
CA ALA A 99 -0.07 19.93 15.72
C ALA A 99 1.29 20.32 16.31
N ALA A 100 1.47 20.15 17.62
CA ALA A 100 2.75 20.36 18.29
C ALA A 100 3.82 19.41 17.70
N ALA A 101 5.02 19.96 17.43
CA ALA A 101 6.15 19.19 16.97
C ALA A 101 6.53 18.16 18.05
N SER A 102 6.23 16.89 17.79
CA SER A 102 6.34 15.83 18.78
C SER A 102 6.98 14.57 18.22
N ASN A 103 6.73 14.26 16.94
CA ASN A 103 7.32 13.13 16.22
C ASN A 103 6.86 13.16 14.76
N THR A 104 7.70 12.75 13.81
CA THR A 104 7.26 12.52 12.43
C THR A 104 6.90 11.04 12.23
N ASN A 105 6.19 10.73 11.13
CA ASN A 105 5.94 9.34 10.78
C ASN A 105 7.25 8.60 10.46
N ALA A 106 8.23 9.29 9.86
CA ALA A 106 9.57 8.74 9.61
C ALA A 106 10.29 8.33 10.90
N ASP A 107 10.28 9.18 11.92
CA ASP A 107 10.86 8.88 13.24
C ASP A 107 10.19 7.66 13.88
N TRP A 108 8.87 7.54 13.71
CA TRP A 108 8.12 6.38 14.17
C TRP A 108 8.50 5.10 13.44
N TYR A 109 8.61 5.12 12.10
CA TYR A 109 9.03 3.95 11.34
C TYR A 109 10.44 3.48 11.74
N CYS A 110 11.39 4.41 11.92
CA CYS A 110 12.74 4.13 12.34
C CYS A 110 12.77 3.41 13.70
N ARG A 111 11.97 3.87 14.66
CA ARG A 111 11.88 3.25 15.98
C ARG A 111 11.32 1.83 15.91
N LEU A 112 10.23 1.63 15.16
CA LEU A 112 9.66 0.29 14.95
C LEU A 112 10.65 -0.68 14.31
N ALA A 113 11.45 -0.21 13.35
CA ALA A 113 12.48 -1.03 12.72
C ALA A 113 13.60 -1.44 13.71
N GLN A 114 13.97 -0.54 14.64
CA GLN A 114 14.92 -0.85 15.72
C GLN A 114 14.36 -1.87 16.71
N GLU A 115 13.06 -1.79 17.02
CA GLU A 115 12.35 -2.73 17.89
C GLU A 115 12.16 -4.12 17.25
N ASN A 116 12.31 -4.23 15.91
CA ASN A 116 12.13 -5.48 15.15
C ASN A 116 13.38 -5.82 14.30
N PRO A 117 14.55 -6.09 14.90
CA PRO A 117 15.83 -6.21 14.19
C PRO A 117 15.99 -7.50 13.38
N THR A 118 15.26 -8.57 13.72
CA THR A 118 15.33 -9.88 13.05
C THR A 118 14.53 -9.92 11.75
N SER A 119 13.59 -9.00 11.56
CA SER A 119 13.00 -8.68 10.27
C SER A 119 13.86 -7.65 9.57
N LYS A 120 14.81 -8.07 8.73
CA LYS A 120 15.40 -7.16 7.73
C LYS A 120 14.35 -6.81 6.66
N SER A 121 13.30 -6.10 7.06
CA SER A 121 12.38 -5.40 6.17
C SER A 121 13.07 -4.12 5.73
N ARG A 122 13.34 -3.99 4.43
CA ARG A 122 13.91 -2.78 3.84
C ARG A 122 12.77 -1.76 3.73
N PHE A 123 12.56 -0.95 4.77
CA PHE A 123 11.77 0.28 4.67
C PHE A 123 12.63 1.33 3.97
N THR A 124 12.71 1.23 2.65
CA THR A 124 13.35 2.25 1.81
C THR A 124 12.28 3.26 1.42
N ALA A 125 12.31 4.43 2.07
CA ALA A 125 11.77 5.63 1.44
C ALA A 125 12.68 5.91 0.24
N TYR A 126 12.12 5.81 -0.97
CA TYR A 126 12.85 6.16 -2.18
C TYR A 126 12.81 7.69 -2.32
N ASP A 127 13.97 8.27 -2.61
CA ASP A 127 14.11 9.65 -3.11
C ASP A 127 13.41 9.84 -4.47
#